data_AF-A0A523GA50-F1
#
_entry.id   AF-A0A523GA50-F1
#
_cell.length_a   1.000
_cell.length_b   1.000
_cell.length_c   1.000
_cell.angle_alpha   90.00
_cell.angle_beta   90.00
_cell.angle_gamma   90.00
#
_symmetry.space_group_name_H-M   'P 1'
#
loop_
_entity.id
_entity.type
_entity.pdbx_description
1 polymer ?
#
loop_
_entity_poly.entity_id
_entity_poly.type
_entity_poly.pdbx_seq_one_letter_code
_entity_poly.pdbx_strand_id
1 'polypeptide(L)'
;MKLIIQLVLWVIIIFLGWQLYNSVIGPVQFNKKKVVRYEKVIAKLKDIKAAQMAYQEINGGFSGDFDSLVRFLDTAQFAITERRDSSYADVAKNKAYGIDEGYYIDVIVVDTLNFASVKDSLFRGDDR
;
A
#
# COMPACT_ATOMS: atom_id res chain seq x y z
N MET A 1 8.95 55.71 -43.65
CA MET A 1 8.17 54.49 -43.99
C MET A 1 8.96 53.19 -43.83
N LYS A 2 10.17 53.07 -44.41
CA LYS A 2 11.01 51.84 -44.29
C LYS A 2 11.36 51.45 -42.84
N LEU A 3 11.67 52.44 -41.98
CA LEU A 3 12.13 52.23 -40.60
C LEU A 3 11.03 51.71 -39.66
N ILE A 4 9.80 52.20 -39.82
CA ILE A 4 8.63 51.80 -38.99
C ILE A 4 8.27 50.34 -39.30
N ILE A 5 8.24 49.97 -40.57
CA ILE A 5 7.94 48.59 -41.00
C ILE A 5 9.01 47.63 -40.47
N GLN A 6 10.28 48.03 -40.51
CA GLN A 6 11.39 47.22 -40.00
C GLN A 6 11.33 47.01 -38.48
N LEU A 7 10.90 48.02 -37.73
CA LEU A 7 10.66 47.93 -36.28
C LEU A 7 9.49 46.99 -35.95
N VAL A 8 8.38 47.11 -36.66
CA VAL A 8 7.21 46.22 -36.48
C VAL A 8 7.59 44.77 -36.80
N LEU A 9 8.33 44.55 -37.89
CA LEU A 9 8.79 43.21 -38.25
C LEU A 9 9.68 42.60 -37.17
N TRP A 10 10.56 43.40 -36.55
CA TRP A 10 11.39 42.98 -35.43
C TRP A 10 10.57 42.54 -34.21
N VAL A 11 9.54 43.31 -33.86
CA VAL A 11 8.62 42.95 -32.76
C VAL A 11 7.91 41.62 -33.05
N ILE A 12 7.46 41.42 -34.29
CA ILE A 12 6.82 40.17 -34.73
C ILE A 12 7.80 38.98 -34.65
N ILE A 13 9.05 39.17 -35.06
CA ILE A 13 10.08 38.11 -34.99
C ILE A 13 10.34 37.70 -33.53
N ILE A 14 10.46 38.66 -32.62
CA ILE A 14 10.65 38.39 -31.19
C ILE A 14 9.44 37.64 -30.62
N PHE A 15 8.23 38.08 -30.96
CA PHE A 15 6.99 37.43 -30.52
C PHE A 15 6.88 35.98 -31.00
N LEU A 16 7.14 35.74 -32.29
CA LEU A 16 7.12 34.39 -32.87
C LEU A 16 8.22 33.50 -32.28
N GLY A 17 9.40 34.05 -32.00
CA GLY A 17 10.49 33.34 -31.31
C GLY A 17 10.10 32.88 -29.90
N TRP A 18 9.43 33.73 -29.12
CA TRP A 18 8.89 33.37 -27.81
C TRP A 18 7.81 32.29 -27.90
N GLN A 19 6.92 32.40 -28.88
CA GLN A 19 5.85 31.42 -29.06
C GLN A 19 6.39 30.03 -29.43
N LEU A 20 7.42 29.98 -30.29
CA LEU A 20 8.10 28.74 -30.66
C LEU A 20 8.81 28.09 -29.46
N TYR A 21 9.50 28.90 -28.64
CA TYR A 21 10.15 28.42 -27.41
C TYR A 21 9.15 27.77 -26.44
N ASN A 22 8.01 28.42 -26.21
CA ASN A 22 6.96 27.89 -25.34
C ASN A 22 6.33 26.61 -25.88
N SER A 23 6.14 26.50 -27.20
CA SER A 23 5.61 25.30 -27.84
C SER A 23 6.53 24.08 -27.63
N VAL A 24 7.84 24.30 -27.75
CA VAL A 24 8.86 23.23 -27.58
C VAL A 24 9.06 22.83 -26.12
N ILE A 25 8.97 23.76 -25.17
CA ILE A 25 9.18 23.47 -23.73
C ILE A 25 7.92 23.02 -22.99
N GLY A 26 6.74 23.32 -23.52
CA GLY A 26 5.45 22.80 -23.03
C GLY A 26 5.46 21.30 -22.71
N PRO A 27 5.83 20.40 -23.64
CA PRO A 27 5.87 18.96 -23.39
C PRO A 27 6.90 18.55 -22.31
N VAL A 28 8.04 19.25 -22.21
CA VAL A 28 9.07 18.95 -21.20
C VAL A 28 8.57 19.25 -19.79
N GLN A 29 7.94 20.42 -19.60
CA GLN A 29 7.34 20.80 -18.32
C GLN A 29 6.16 19.89 -17.96
N PHE A 30 5.35 19.51 -18.93
CA PHE A 30 4.25 18.56 -18.73
C PHE A 30 4.77 17.20 -18.27
N ASN A 31 5.80 16.65 -18.93
CA ASN A 31 6.40 15.37 -18.55
C ASN A 31 6.98 15.41 -17.13
N LYS A 32 7.66 16.48 -16.73
CA LYS A 32 8.14 16.65 -15.34
C LYS A 32 6.98 16.64 -14.34
N LYS A 33 5.93 17.44 -14.58
CA LYS A 33 4.72 17.49 -13.73
C LYS A 33 3.92 16.19 -13.75
N LYS A 34 4.01 15.42 -14.83
CA LYS A 34 3.37 14.12 -14.98
C LYS A 34 4.02 13.11 -14.03
N VAL A 35 5.35 12.98 -14.06
CA VAL A 35 6.08 12.04 -13.19
C VAL A 35 5.71 12.24 -11.71
N VAL A 36 5.78 13.47 -11.21
CA VAL A 36 5.43 13.79 -9.80
C VAL A 36 3.98 13.42 -9.47
N ARG A 37 3.04 13.62 -10.40
CA ARG A 37 1.64 13.24 -10.19
C ARG A 37 1.44 11.73 -10.21
N TYR A 38 2.14 11.03 -11.08
CA TYR A 38 2.09 9.57 -11.15
C TYR A 38 2.62 8.93 -9.87
N GLU A 39 3.72 9.42 -9.32
CA GLU A 39 4.27 8.93 -8.04
C GLU A 39 3.24 9.03 -6.91
N LYS A 40 2.57 10.18 -6.78
CA LYS A 40 1.51 10.37 -5.78
C LYS A 40 0.33 9.42 -5.98
N VAL A 41 -0.10 9.20 -7.21
CA VAL A 41 -1.20 8.27 -7.52
C VAL A 41 -0.79 6.83 -7.23
N ILE A 42 0.43 6.44 -7.60
CA ILE A 42 0.96 5.10 -7.34
C ILE A 42 1.02 4.82 -5.83
N ALA A 43 1.46 5.79 -5.03
CA ALA A 43 1.45 5.66 -3.57
C ALA A 43 0.02 5.39 -3.05
N LYS A 44 -0.95 6.23 -3.43
CA LYS A 44 -2.36 6.03 -3.05
C LYS A 44 -2.92 4.67 -3.47
N LEU A 45 -2.57 4.20 -4.67
CA LEU A 45 -3.01 2.88 -5.14
C LEU A 45 -2.40 1.73 -4.34
N LYS A 46 -1.15 1.87 -3.88
CA LYS A 46 -0.53 0.89 -2.98
C LYS A 46 -1.21 0.87 -1.62
N ASP A 47 -1.58 2.03 -1.10
CA ASP A 47 -2.28 2.17 0.19
C ASP A 47 -3.66 1.51 0.13
N ILE A 48 -4.44 1.80 -0.92
CA ILE A 48 -5.74 1.16 -1.17
C ILE A 48 -5.59 -0.36 -1.31
N LYS A 49 -4.56 -0.83 -2.02
CA LYS A 49 -4.28 -2.26 -2.14
C LYS A 49 -4.01 -2.89 -0.78
N ALA A 50 -3.20 -2.25 0.07
CA ALA A 50 -2.88 -2.74 1.40
C ALA A 50 -4.14 -2.84 2.29
N ALA A 51 -4.98 -1.80 2.27
CA ALA A 51 -6.25 -1.80 2.99
C ALA A 51 -7.19 -2.92 2.51
N GLN A 52 -7.30 -3.14 1.20
CA GLN A 52 -8.12 -4.21 0.63
C GLN A 52 -7.60 -5.61 0.95
N MET A 53 -6.28 -5.81 0.98
CA MET A 53 -5.68 -7.09 1.40
C MET A 53 -5.97 -7.37 2.89
N ALA A 54 -5.86 -6.36 3.76
CA ALA A 54 -6.22 -6.50 5.17
C ALA A 54 -7.72 -6.79 5.35
N TYR A 55 -8.59 -6.13 4.56
CA TYR A 55 -10.02 -6.42 4.56
C TYR A 55 -10.30 -7.88 4.16
N GLN A 56 -9.56 -8.40 3.17
CA GLN A 56 -9.66 -9.80 2.75
C GLN A 56 -9.21 -10.79 3.80
N GLU A 57 -8.12 -10.49 4.51
CA GLU A 57 -7.58 -11.37 5.56
C GLU A 57 -8.57 -11.53 6.72
N ILE A 58 -9.28 -10.45 7.08
CA ILE A 58 -10.21 -10.45 8.22
C ILE A 58 -11.63 -10.90 7.82
N ASN A 59 -12.15 -10.41 6.69
CA ASN A 59 -13.55 -10.62 6.29
C ASN A 59 -13.73 -11.70 5.21
N GLY A 60 -12.64 -12.25 4.67
CA GLY A 60 -12.69 -13.34 3.67
C GLY A 60 -13.04 -12.92 2.24
N GLY A 61 -13.15 -11.62 1.94
CA GLY A 61 -13.47 -11.08 0.62
C GLY A 61 -12.98 -9.64 0.46
N PHE A 62 -13.20 -9.00 -0.69
CA PHE A 62 -12.83 -7.58 -0.89
C PHE A 62 -14.01 -6.64 -0.60
N SER A 63 -13.71 -5.41 -0.22
CA SER A 63 -14.73 -4.37 -0.07
C SER A 63 -15.15 -3.85 -1.45
N GLY A 64 -16.46 -3.75 -1.68
CA GLY A 64 -17.04 -3.31 -2.95
C GLY A 64 -17.15 -1.78 -3.11
N ASP A 65 -16.90 -1.01 -2.05
CA ASP A 65 -17.08 0.43 -2.00
C ASP A 65 -16.04 1.10 -1.08
N PHE A 66 -15.62 2.32 -1.43
CA PHE A 66 -14.58 3.00 -0.65
C PHE A 66 -15.05 3.40 0.75
N ASP A 67 -16.34 3.69 0.95
CA ASP A 67 -16.86 4.10 2.26
C ASP A 67 -16.80 2.96 3.27
N SER A 68 -17.11 1.72 2.87
CA SER A 68 -16.96 0.54 3.72
C SER A 68 -15.49 0.24 4.02
N LEU A 69 -14.60 0.45 3.05
CA LEU A 69 -13.16 0.30 3.26
C LEU A 69 -12.62 1.32 4.29
N VAL A 70 -13.06 2.58 4.22
CA VAL A 70 -12.68 3.62 5.20
C VAL A 70 -13.20 3.28 6.59
N ARG A 71 -14.48 2.88 6.70
CA ARG A 71 -15.07 2.45 7.99
C ARG A 71 -14.34 1.26 8.56
N PHE A 72 -13.99 0.28 7.73
CA PHE A 72 -13.18 -0.86 8.15
C PHE A 72 -11.83 -0.40 8.70
N LEU A 73 -11.15 0.50 7.99
CA LEU A 73 -9.84 0.99 8.43
C LEU A 73 -9.90 1.64 9.83
N ASP A 74 -10.94 2.42 10.10
CA ASP A 74 -11.09 3.14 11.37
C ASP A 74 -11.60 2.24 12.52
N THR A 75 -12.41 1.21 12.22
CA THR A 75 -13.06 0.38 13.25
C THR A 75 -12.41 -0.98 13.47
N ALA A 76 -11.74 -1.53 12.46
CA ALA A 76 -11.29 -2.91 12.50
C ALA A 76 -10.00 -3.07 13.33
N GLN A 77 -10.00 -4.17 14.08
CA GLN A 77 -8.85 -4.65 14.82
C GLN A 77 -8.58 -6.09 14.41
N PHE A 78 -7.32 -6.46 14.29
CA PHE A 78 -6.92 -7.83 14.05
C PHE A 78 -6.31 -8.44 15.31
N ALA A 79 -6.56 -9.73 15.50
CA ALA A 79 -6.00 -10.51 16.59
C ALA A 79 -4.54 -10.87 16.25
N ILE A 80 -3.61 -10.47 17.10
CA ILE A 80 -2.22 -10.95 17.07
C ILE A 80 -2.22 -12.35 17.67
N THR A 81 -1.97 -13.36 16.83
CA THR A 81 -1.91 -14.75 17.26
C THR A 81 -0.47 -15.23 17.39
N GLU A 82 -0.19 -15.99 18.45
CA GLU A 82 1.06 -16.71 18.64
C GLU A 82 0.80 -18.18 18.36
N ARG A 83 1.62 -18.77 17.48
CA ARG A 83 1.63 -20.21 17.26
C ARG A 83 2.82 -20.81 18.01
N ARG A 84 2.53 -21.71 18.95
CA ARG A 84 3.52 -22.49 19.68
C ARG A 84 3.35 -23.97 19.35
N ASP A 85 4.43 -24.58 18.88
CA ASP A 85 4.51 -26.02 18.70
C ASP A 85 4.98 -26.62 20.03
N SER A 86 4.18 -27.51 20.62
CA SER A 86 4.47 -28.18 21.89
C SER A 86 4.36 -29.69 21.70
N SER A 87 5.29 -30.44 22.29
CA SER A 87 5.28 -31.89 22.27
C SER A 87 5.19 -32.45 23.68
N TYR A 88 4.36 -33.49 23.86
CA TYR A 88 4.27 -34.21 25.13
C TYR A 88 4.32 -35.72 24.89
N ALA A 89 4.77 -36.47 25.89
CA ALA A 89 4.92 -37.92 25.79
C ALA A 89 3.56 -38.61 25.61
N ASP A 90 3.46 -39.49 24.60
CA ASP A 90 2.26 -40.30 24.36
C ASP A 90 2.20 -41.45 25.37
N VAL A 91 1.57 -41.19 26.52
CA VAL A 91 1.46 -42.16 27.62
C VAL A 91 0.76 -43.46 27.19
N ALA A 92 -0.24 -43.37 26.30
CA ALA A 92 -1.00 -44.54 25.86
C ALA A 92 -0.17 -45.44 24.94
N LYS A 93 0.56 -44.85 23.99
CA LYS A 93 1.41 -45.57 23.05
C LYS A 93 2.68 -46.09 23.71
N ASN A 94 3.33 -45.28 24.57
CA ASN A 94 4.50 -45.70 25.35
C ASN A 94 4.16 -46.93 26.22
N LYS A 95 3.01 -46.90 26.91
CA LYS A 95 2.51 -48.04 27.69
C LYS A 95 2.19 -49.27 26.83
N ALA A 96 1.63 -49.09 25.64
CA ALA A 96 1.30 -50.19 24.73
C ALA A 96 2.53 -50.94 24.19
N TYR A 97 3.66 -50.24 24.02
CA TYR A 97 4.92 -50.83 23.56
C TYR A 97 5.91 -51.17 24.68
N GLY A 98 5.53 -50.95 25.95
CA GLY A 98 6.37 -51.28 27.12
C GLY A 98 7.64 -50.44 27.22
N ILE A 99 7.61 -49.21 26.71
CA ILE A 99 8.73 -48.26 26.77
C ILE A 99 8.36 -47.09 27.68
N ASP A 100 9.31 -46.59 28.48
CA ASP A 100 9.06 -45.49 29.41
C ASP A 100 8.97 -44.14 28.67
N GLU A 101 9.83 -43.90 27.69
CA GLU A 101 9.83 -42.68 26.86
C GLU A 101 10.28 -43.01 25.42
N GLY A 102 9.50 -42.60 24.41
CA GLY A 102 9.88 -42.81 23.00
C GLY A 102 8.90 -42.27 21.96
N TYR A 103 7.59 -42.28 22.25
CA TYR A 103 6.58 -41.64 21.42
C TYR A 103 6.14 -40.31 22.03
N TYR A 104 6.05 -39.29 21.18
CA TYR A 104 5.59 -37.95 21.50
C TYR A 104 4.42 -37.57 20.59
N ILE A 105 3.48 -36.79 21.12
CA ILE A 105 2.40 -36.17 20.38
C ILE A 105 2.76 -34.70 20.21
N ASP A 106 2.87 -34.27 18.96
CA ASP A 106 3.08 -32.87 18.61
C ASP A 106 1.73 -32.17 18.46
N VAL A 107 1.54 -31.08 19.20
CA VAL A 107 0.33 -30.27 19.15
C VAL A 107 0.69 -28.82 18.86
N ILE A 108 -0.05 -28.25 17.92
CA ILE A 108 0.04 -26.84 17.57
C ILE A 108 -0.98 -26.10 18.42
N VAL A 109 -0.50 -25.28 19.34
CA VAL A 109 -1.36 -24.39 20.14
C VAL A 109 -1.31 -23.01 19.52
N VAL A 110 -2.48 -22.48 19.15
CA VAL A 110 -2.64 -21.10 18.66
C VAL A 110 -3.33 -20.31 19.75
N ASP A 111 -2.65 -19.31 20.28
CA ASP A 111 -3.18 -18.40 21.30
C ASP A 111 -3.31 -16.97 20.74
N THR A 112 -4.24 -16.18 21.27
CA THR A 112 -4.46 -14.79 20.87
C THR A 112 -3.91 -13.85 21.94
N LEU A 113 -2.85 -13.10 21.60
CA LEU A 113 -2.13 -12.25 22.55
C LEU A 113 -2.84 -10.92 22.78
N ASN A 114 -3.15 -10.19 21.70
CA ASN A 114 -3.72 -8.86 21.77
C ASN A 114 -4.43 -8.47 20.47
N PHE A 115 -5.18 -7.38 20.48
CA PHE A 115 -5.80 -6.79 19.30
C PHE A 115 -5.07 -5.52 18.90
N ALA A 116 -4.73 -5.39 17.61
CA ALA A 116 -4.12 -4.20 17.04
C ALA A 116 -5.03 -3.56 15.99
N SER A 117 -5.04 -2.23 15.91
CA SER A 117 -5.80 -1.51 14.88
C SER A 117 -5.18 -1.72 13.50
N VAL A 118 -6.03 -1.98 12.51
CA VAL A 118 -5.60 -2.13 11.12
C VAL A 118 -4.94 -0.86 10.59
N LYS A 119 -5.48 0.31 10.96
CA LYS A 119 -4.95 1.62 10.54
C LYS A 119 -3.52 1.84 11.03
N ASP A 120 -3.27 1.64 12.32
CA ASP A 120 -1.92 1.83 12.89
C ASP A 120 -0.91 0.83 12.32
N SER A 121 -1.33 -0.41 12.07
CA SER A 121 -0.44 -1.43 11.48
C SER A 121 -0.07 -1.12 10.04
N LEU A 122 -1.02 -0.61 9.24
CA LEU A 122 -0.79 -0.31 7.82
C LEU A 122 -0.08 1.03 7.61
N PHE A 123 -0.44 2.06 8.39
CA PHE A 123 0.01 3.43 8.16
C PHE A 123 1.00 3.96 9.20
N ARG A 124 1.31 3.18 10.26
CA ARG A 124 2.33 3.51 11.28
C ARG A 124 2.21 4.92 11.86
N GLY A 125 0.98 5.42 12.03
CA GLY A 125 0.71 6.75 12.57
C GLY A 125 0.87 7.92 11.59
N ASP A 126 0.89 7.67 10.28
CA ASP A 126 0.85 8.71 9.25
C ASP A 126 -0.62 9.09 8.94
N ASP A 127 -0.95 10.39 8.96
CA ASP A 127 -2.31 10.93 8.72
C ASP A 127 -2.70 10.96 7.22
N ARG A 128 -2.12 10.06 6.41
CA ARG A 128 -2.22 10.06 4.95
C ARG A 128 -3.51 9.48 4.38
#